data_AF-F1C751-F1
#
_entry.id   AF-F1C751-F1
#
_cell.length_a   1.000
_cell.length_b   1.000
_cell.length_c   1.000
_cell.angle_alpha   90.00
_cell.angle_beta   90.00
_cell.angle_gamma   90.00
#
_symmetry.space_group_name_H-M   'P 1'
#
loop_
_entity.id
_entity.type
_entity.pdbx_description
1 polymer ?
#
loop_
_entity_poly.entity_id
_entity_poly.type
_entity_poly.pdbx_seq_one_letter_code
_entity_poly.pdbx_strand_id
1 'polypeptide(L)'
;FYGDAEKDKGLQTSQDARFYASSSRFDDFSNQGQPLVIQFTVKHEQSIDCGGGYVKLFPSGLNQEDMHGDSVYNIMFGPDICGPGTKKVHVIFNYKGKNHLINKDIRCKDDEYSHLYTLIVNPDNTYEVKIDNKKVESGNLEDDWDFLPPKKIKDPEAKKPEDWDDRERIPDPDDNKPEDWDKAENIPDPDAKKPDDWDEEMDGEWEPPMVANPEYKGEWKPREIDNPAYKGIWIHPEIDNPEYTADSEIYKYDSFGVIGLDLWQVKSGTIFDNFLITNNPNLAEEVGNDTWGKTKDA
;
A
#
# COMPACT_ATOMS: atom_id res chain seq x y z
N PHE A 1 -19.50 25.17 -12.43
CA PHE A 1 -20.81 24.55 -12.69
C PHE A 1 -21.33 23.95 -11.40
N TYR A 2 -22.65 23.89 -11.25
CA TYR A 2 -23.34 23.43 -10.05
C TYR A 2 -24.74 22.96 -10.48
N GLY A 3 -25.35 22.09 -9.69
CA GLY A 3 -26.71 21.66 -9.93
C GLY A 3 -27.75 22.70 -9.47
N ASP A 4 -27.48 23.36 -8.35
CA ASP A 4 -28.33 24.40 -7.76
C ASP A 4 -27.47 25.54 -7.20
N ALA A 5 -27.72 26.77 -7.66
CA ALA A 5 -26.90 27.94 -7.33
C ALA A 5 -26.87 28.30 -5.84
N GLU A 6 -27.91 27.94 -5.10
CA GLU A 6 -28.01 28.25 -3.67
C GLU A 6 -27.61 27.06 -2.80
N LYS A 7 -27.98 25.83 -3.20
CA LYS A 7 -27.68 24.62 -2.42
C LYS A 7 -26.25 24.13 -2.55
N ASP A 8 -25.59 24.37 -3.69
CA ASP A 8 -24.21 23.95 -3.91
C ASP A 8 -23.18 25.03 -3.51
N LYS A 9 -23.59 25.99 -2.67
CA LYS A 9 -22.64 26.93 -2.05
C LYS A 9 -21.88 26.20 -0.95
N GLY A 10 -20.56 26.17 -1.07
CA GLY A 10 -19.67 25.55 -0.08
C GLY A 10 -18.43 26.38 0.24
N LEU A 11 -17.56 25.82 1.07
CA LEU A 11 -16.28 26.41 1.41
C LEU A 11 -15.28 26.10 0.28
N GLN A 12 -14.91 27.12 -0.49
CA GLN A 12 -13.98 27.00 -1.61
C GLN A 12 -12.59 27.58 -1.29
N THR A 13 -11.55 26.81 -1.59
CA THR A 13 -10.16 27.30 -1.59
C THR A 13 -9.95 28.31 -2.73
N SER A 14 -9.26 29.43 -2.47
CA SER A 14 -9.16 30.56 -3.41
C SER A 14 -7.75 31.04 -3.76
N GLN A 15 -6.75 30.49 -3.09
CA GLN A 15 -5.33 30.80 -3.24
C GLN A 15 -4.54 29.53 -3.57
N ASP A 16 -3.84 29.57 -4.71
CA ASP A 16 -2.92 28.51 -5.13
C ASP A 16 -1.68 28.42 -4.22
N ALA A 17 -1.12 27.22 -4.11
CA ALA A 17 0.09 26.90 -3.34
C ALA A 17 0.03 27.42 -1.89
N ARG A 18 -1.07 27.10 -1.21
CA ARG A 18 -1.32 27.48 0.18
C ARG A 18 -1.74 26.30 1.05
N PHE A 19 -1.37 26.42 2.32
CA PHE A 19 -2.00 25.68 3.40
C PHE A 19 -3.28 26.41 3.81
N TYR A 20 -4.33 25.65 4.03
CA TYR A 20 -5.60 26.09 4.59
C TYR A 20 -5.76 25.44 5.95
N ALA A 21 -6.17 26.22 6.93
CA ALA A 21 -6.55 25.76 8.26
C ALA A 21 -7.86 26.45 8.62
N SER A 22 -8.97 25.72 8.56
CA SER A 22 -10.29 26.19 8.98
C SER A 22 -10.95 25.13 9.83
N SER A 23 -11.65 25.52 10.89
CA SER A 23 -12.29 24.58 11.80
C SER A 23 -13.62 25.08 12.32
N SER A 24 -14.48 24.14 12.70
CA SER A 24 -15.75 24.41 13.34
C SER A 24 -15.90 23.53 14.58
N ARG A 25 -16.41 24.13 15.65
CA ARG A 25 -16.69 23.44 16.92
C ARG A 25 -18.15 23.03 16.97
N PHE A 26 -18.38 21.89 17.60
CA PHE A 26 -19.71 21.36 17.88
C PHE A 26 -19.77 20.85 19.33
N ASP A 27 -20.95 20.42 19.77
CA ASP A 27 -21.13 19.87 21.10
C ASP A 27 -20.29 18.61 21.29
N ASP A 28 -19.53 18.56 22.39
CA ASP A 28 -18.60 17.47 22.67
C ASP A 28 -19.34 16.14 22.83
N PHE A 29 -18.85 15.09 22.17
CA PHE A 29 -19.40 13.75 22.29
C PHE A 29 -18.32 12.66 22.20
N SER A 30 -18.65 11.45 22.67
CA SER A 30 -17.84 10.24 22.48
C SER A 30 -18.62 9.24 21.63
N ASN A 31 -17.93 8.44 20.82
CA ASN A 31 -18.53 7.33 20.10
C ASN A 31 -18.57 6.01 20.90
N GLN A 32 -18.27 6.03 22.21
CA GLN A 32 -18.30 4.83 23.03
C GLN A 32 -19.68 4.12 22.94
N GLY A 33 -19.68 2.87 22.49
CA GLY A 33 -20.87 2.05 22.36
C GLY A 33 -21.83 2.44 21.24
N GLN A 34 -21.47 3.38 20.36
CA GLN A 34 -22.29 3.82 19.23
C GLN A 34 -21.48 3.94 17.93
N PRO A 35 -22.10 3.74 16.75
CA PRO A 35 -21.42 4.03 15.50
C PRO A 35 -21.02 5.51 15.41
N LEU A 36 -19.89 5.78 14.76
CA LEU A 36 -19.49 7.11 14.32
C LEU A 36 -19.61 7.16 12.80
N VAL A 37 -20.34 8.14 12.28
CA VAL A 37 -20.48 8.40 10.85
C VAL A 37 -19.98 9.80 10.55
N ILE A 38 -19.02 9.91 9.63
CA ILE A 38 -18.45 11.16 9.14
C ILE A 38 -18.71 11.22 7.65
N GLN A 39 -19.43 12.23 7.21
CA GLN A 39 -19.83 12.39 5.81
C GLN A 39 -19.65 13.84 5.36
N PHE A 40 -19.15 14.03 4.15
CA PHE A 40 -19.02 15.35 3.52
C PHE A 40 -18.87 15.20 2.01
N THR A 41 -19.10 16.29 1.29
CA THR A 41 -18.88 16.35 -0.16
C THR A 41 -17.63 17.15 -0.48
N VAL A 42 -16.92 16.71 -1.51
CA VAL A 42 -15.75 17.40 -2.07
C VAL A 42 -15.91 17.48 -3.58
N LYS A 43 -15.68 18.66 -4.13
CA LYS A 43 -15.64 18.90 -5.57
C LYS A 43 -14.32 19.52 -5.97
N HIS A 44 -13.57 18.83 -6.83
CA HIS A 44 -12.32 19.35 -7.41
C HIS A 44 -12.55 19.96 -8.79
N GLU A 45 -13.41 20.99 -8.87
CA GLU A 45 -13.80 21.62 -10.13
C GLU A 45 -12.60 22.15 -10.94
N GLN A 46 -11.52 22.51 -10.25
CA GLN A 46 -10.34 23.07 -10.90
C GLN A 46 -9.48 22.04 -11.64
N SER A 47 -9.84 20.76 -11.71
CA SER A 47 -8.93 19.68 -12.14
C SER A 47 -7.64 19.70 -11.31
N ILE A 48 -7.76 19.35 -10.03
CA ILE A 48 -6.63 19.40 -9.08
C ILE A 48 -5.53 18.39 -9.47
N ASP A 49 -4.28 18.82 -9.40
CA ASP A 49 -3.10 18.00 -9.69
C ASP A 49 -2.43 17.51 -8.40
N CYS A 50 -2.30 18.37 -7.40
CA CYS A 50 -1.84 18.02 -6.07
C CYS A 50 -2.51 18.85 -4.97
N GLY A 51 -3.27 18.19 -4.10
CA GLY A 51 -3.82 18.76 -2.88
C GLY A 51 -4.71 17.80 -2.09
N GLY A 52 -4.85 18.09 -0.80
CA GLY A 52 -5.72 17.35 0.10
C GLY A 52 -7.18 17.75 -0.02
N GLY A 53 -8.06 16.78 0.17
CA GLY A 53 -9.52 16.92 0.21
C GLY A 53 -10.13 16.25 1.44
N TYR A 54 -9.37 16.09 2.52
CA TYR A 54 -9.79 15.37 3.73
C TYR A 54 -10.18 16.30 4.88
N VAL A 55 -10.94 15.74 5.83
CA VAL A 55 -11.25 16.36 7.12
C VAL A 55 -10.45 15.70 8.24
N LYS A 56 -10.19 16.47 9.29
CA LYS A 56 -9.67 15.97 10.57
C LYS A 56 -10.73 16.18 11.64
N LEU A 57 -11.03 15.15 12.43
CA LEU A 57 -11.77 15.28 13.67
C LEU A 57 -10.81 15.33 14.84
N PHE A 58 -11.00 16.32 15.70
CA PHE A 58 -10.14 16.62 16.83
C PHE A 58 -10.88 16.43 18.15
N PRO A 59 -10.14 16.14 19.23
CA PRO A 59 -10.69 16.13 20.58
C PRO A 59 -11.16 17.52 21.01
N SER A 60 -12.00 17.57 22.03
CA SER A 60 -12.61 18.81 22.54
C SER A 60 -11.62 19.88 22.97
N GLY A 61 -10.44 19.46 23.43
CA GLY A 61 -9.37 20.34 23.91
C GLY A 61 -8.57 21.10 22.84
N LEU A 62 -8.83 20.90 21.54
CA LEU A 62 -8.10 21.60 20.48
C LEU A 62 -8.29 23.13 20.60
N ASN A 63 -7.18 23.88 20.56
CA ASN A 63 -7.20 25.32 20.34
C ASN A 63 -7.32 25.62 18.83
N GLN A 64 -8.48 26.11 18.40
CA GLN A 64 -8.75 26.36 16.98
C GLN A 64 -7.91 27.50 16.38
N GLU A 65 -7.48 28.46 17.20
CA GLU A 65 -6.64 29.59 16.75
C GLU A 65 -5.21 29.16 16.40
N ASP A 66 -4.79 28.00 16.92
CA ASP A 66 -3.45 27.42 16.74
C ASP A 66 -3.51 26.07 16.00
N MET A 67 -4.60 25.80 15.28
CA MET A 67 -4.75 24.56 14.53
C MET A 67 -3.80 24.53 13.32
N HIS A 68 -3.04 23.44 13.19
CA HIS A 68 -2.04 23.23 12.13
C HIS A 68 -1.83 21.74 11.81
N GLY A 69 -0.92 21.46 10.86
CA GLY A 69 -0.47 20.12 10.43
C GLY A 69 -0.26 19.11 11.55
N ASP A 70 0.52 19.52 12.56
CA ASP A 70 0.95 18.68 13.67
C ASP A 70 -0.04 18.64 14.86
N SER A 71 -1.20 19.31 14.76
CA SER A 71 -2.18 19.29 15.85
C SER A 71 -2.73 17.87 16.00
N VAL A 72 -2.82 17.39 17.24
CA VAL A 72 -3.28 16.02 17.54
C VAL A 72 -4.75 15.89 17.20
N TYR A 73 -5.04 15.11 16.16
CA TYR A 73 -6.40 14.74 15.74
C TYR A 73 -6.71 13.30 16.17
N ASN A 74 -7.99 12.98 16.27
CA ASN A 74 -8.47 11.63 16.52
C ASN A 74 -8.53 10.83 15.21
N ILE A 75 -9.17 11.39 14.18
CA ILE A 75 -9.41 10.71 12.89
C ILE A 75 -9.12 11.71 11.75
N MET A 76 -8.43 11.27 10.70
CA MET A 76 -8.35 11.97 9.43
C MET A 76 -8.98 11.11 8.33
N PHE A 77 -9.93 11.68 7.59
CA PHE A 77 -10.67 10.96 6.56
C PHE A 77 -10.93 11.81 5.31
N GLY A 78 -10.63 11.27 4.13
CA GLY A 78 -11.04 11.85 2.85
C GLY A 78 -10.02 11.72 1.72
N PRO A 79 -10.35 12.23 0.52
CA PRO A 79 -9.49 12.13 -0.65
C PRO A 79 -8.18 12.92 -0.50
N ASP A 80 -7.12 12.40 -1.10
CA ASP A 80 -5.83 13.05 -1.26
C ASP A 80 -5.25 12.71 -2.63
N ILE A 81 -4.98 13.76 -3.40
CA ILE A 81 -4.51 13.68 -4.78
C ILE A 81 -3.16 14.37 -4.83
N CYS A 82 -2.13 13.72 -5.34
CA CYS A 82 -0.86 14.35 -5.67
C CYS A 82 -0.17 13.61 -6.80
N GLY A 83 -0.31 14.17 -8.01
CA GLY A 83 0.19 13.62 -9.25
C GLY A 83 -0.47 12.29 -9.64
N PRO A 84 0.14 11.54 -10.56
CA PRO A 84 -0.40 10.25 -11.01
C PRO A 84 -0.24 9.14 -9.95
N GLY A 85 0.72 9.29 -9.02
CA GLY A 85 1.09 8.24 -8.06
C GLY A 85 0.26 8.24 -6.77
N THR A 86 -0.27 9.39 -6.35
CA THR A 86 -1.05 9.49 -5.11
C THR A 86 -2.47 9.91 -5.44
N LYS A 87 -3.43 8.99 -5.43
CA LYS A 87 -4.87 9.30 -5.52
C LYS A 87 -5.63 8.32 -4.64
N LYS A 88 -5.67 8.59 -3.35
CA LYS A 88 -6.23 7.67 -2.36
C LYS A 88 -7.11 8.38 -1.37
N VAL A 89 -7.97 7.64 -0.71
CA VAL A 89 -8.73 8.11 0.45
C VAL A 89 -7.90 7.79 1.69
N HIS A 90 -7.49 8.82 2.41
CA HIS A 90 -6.89 8.63 3.74
C HIS A 90 -7.98 8.21 4.71
N VAL A 91 -7.67 7.20 5.51
CA VAL A 91 -8.44 6.81 6.70
C VAL A 91 -7.39 6.54 7.78
N ILE A 92 -7.17 7.54 8.63
CA ILE A 92 -6.09 7.53 9.61
C ILE A 92 -6.69 7.67 10.99
N PHE A 93 -6.38 6.74 11.87
CA PHE A 93 -6.81 6.75 13.27
C PHE A 93 -5.62 7.08 14.17
N ASN A 94 -5.81 7.98 15.12
CA ASN A 94 -4.88 8.13 16.23
C ASN A 94 -5.17 7.03 17.25
N TYR A 95 -4.16 6.22 17.56
CA TYR A 95 -4.22 5.18 18.57
C TYR A 95 -2.94 5.23 19.39
N LYS A 96 -3.09 5.31 20.72
CA LYS A 96 -1.96 5.41 21.68
C LYS A 96 -0.93 6.50 21.31
N GLY A 97 -1.40 7.64 20.80
CA GLY A 97 -0.56 8.80 20.45
C GLY A 97 0.15 8.70 19.11
N LYS A 98 -0.09 7.64 18.32
CA LYS A 98 0.44 7.47 16.97
C LYS A 98 -0.69 7.48 15.95
N ASN A 99 -0.44 8.08 14.79
CA ASN A 99 -1.36 8.06 13.66
C ASN A 99 -1.09 6.81 12.81
N HIS A 100 -2.08 5.93 12.69
CA HIS A 100 -2.02 4.70 11.89
C HIS A 100 -2.79 4.88 10.60
N LEU A 101 -2.12 4.68 9.46
CA LEU A 101 -2.72 4.74 8.14
C LEU A 101 -3.36 3.39 7.80
N ILE A 102 -4.43 3.43 7.02
CA ILE A 102 -5.03 2.21 6.47
C ILE A 102 -4.04 1.50 5.54
N ASN A 103 -3.95 0.17 5.67
CA ASN A 103 -3.08 -0.67 4.85
C ASN A 103 -3.65 -0.90 3.44
N LYS A 104 -4.97 -0.77 3.28
CA LYS A 104 -5.67 -0.91 2.00
C LYS A 104 -5.57 0.36 1.16
N ASP A 105 -5.43 0.19 -0.16
CA ASP A 105 -5.44 1.28 -1.12
C ASP A 105 -6.87 1.56 -1.61
N ILE A 106 -7.49 2.61 -1.08
CA ILE A 106 -8.83 3.05 -1.48
C ILE A 106 -8.68 4.18 -2.51
N ARG A 107 -9.01 3.89 -3.77
CA ARG A 107 -8.93 4.90 -4.85
C ARG A 107 -9.94 6.02 -4.64
N CYS A 108 -9.48 7.27 -4.59
CA CYS A 108 -10.36 8.43 -4.57
C CYS A 108 -10.81 8.82 -5.99
N LYS A 109 -11.84 9.66 -6.07
CA LYS A 109 -12.31 10.26 -7.32
C LYS A 109 -11.44 11.45 -7.69
N ASP A 110 -11.15 11.61 -8.97
CA ASP A 110 -10.21 12.59 -9.50
C ASP A 110 -10.77 13.38 -10.70
N ASP A 111 -12.09 13.34 -10.89
CA ASP A 111 -12.80 14.17 -11.86
C ASP A 111 -13.26 15.50 -11.23
N GLU A 112 -13.91 16.34 -12.03
CA GLU A 112 -14.33 17.70 -11.65
C GLU A 112 -15.70 17.76 -10.96
N TYR A 113 -16.38 16.61 -10.77
CA TYR A 113 -17.71 16.54 -10.18
C TYR A 113 -17.66 16.50 -8.66
N SER A 114 -18.82 16.75 -8.05
CA SER A 114 -18.99 16.60 -6.60
C SER A 114 -19.02 15.12 -6.25
N HIS A 115 -18.25 14.71 -5.25
CA HIS A 115 -18.27 13.35 -4.72
C HIS A 115 -18.57 13.35 -3.23
N LEU A 116 -19.35 12.36 -2.80
CA LEU A 116 -19.71 12.17 -1.39
C LEU A 116 -18.78 11.13 -0.77
N TYR A 117 -18.13 11.48 0.34
CA TYR A 117 -17.29 10.57 1.10
C TYR A 117 -17.91 10.31 2.47
N THR A 118 -18.08 9.03 2.83
CA THR A 118 -18.66 8.61 4.11
C THR A 118 -17.78 7.57 4.76
N LEU A 119 -17.38 7.81 6.02
CA LEU A 119 -16.72 6.84 6.89
C LEU A 119 -17.69 6.45 8.00
N ILE A 120 -17.87 5.15 8.20
CA ILE A 120 -18.63 4.56 9.30
C ILE A 120 -17.67 3.73 10.13
N VAL A 121 -17.67 3.93 11.45
CA VAL A 121 -16.88 3.16 12.41
C VAL A 121 -17.81 2.63 13.49
N ASN A 122 -17.84 1.32 13.67
CA ASN A 122 -18.80 0.65 14.55
C ASN A 122 -18.17 0.23 15.89
N PRO A 123 -18.98 0.00 16.93
CA PRO A 123 -18.50 -0.43 18.25
C PRO A 123 -17.89 -1.83 18.33
N ASP A 124 -18.02 -2.63 17.27
CA ASP A 124 -17.46 -3.97 17.16
C ASP A 124 -16.11 -3.98 16.44
N ASN A 125 -15.41 -2.83 16.39
CA ASN A 125 -14.17 -2.61 15.65
C ASN A 125 -14.30 -2.83 14.13
N THR A 126 -15.51 -2.80 13.56
CA THR A 126 -15.68 -2.78 12.10
C THR A 126 -15.72 -1.36 11.56
N TYR A 127 -15.35 -1.20 10.29
CA TYR A 127 -15.47 0.06 9.57
C TYR A 127 -16.01 -0.15 8.16
N GLU A 128 -16.57 0.91 7.59
CA GLU A 128 -17.01 0.97 6.20
C GLU A 128 -16.68 2.33 5.60
N VAL A 129 -16.16 2.33 4.37
CA VAL A 129 -15.98 3.54 3.56
C VAL A 129 -16.93 3.46 2.38
N LYS A 130 -17.76 4.50 2.22
CA LYS A 130 -18.59 4.71 1.05
C LYS A 130 -18.08 5.91 0.25
N ILE A 131 -18.11 5.78 -1.07
CA ILE A 131 -17.96 6.90 -2.01
C ILE A 131 -19.24 6.95 -2.83
N ASP A 132 -19.85 8.11 -2.95
CA ASP A 132 -21.06 8.33 -3.75
C ASP A 132 -22.22 7.42 -3.29
N ASN A 133 -22.38 7.26 -1.97
CA ASN A 133 -23.30 6.34 -1.29
C ASN A 133 -23.12 4.85 -1.65
N LYS A 134 -22.02 4.48 -2.31
CA LYS A 134 -21.67 3.09 -2.60
C LYS A 134 -20.53 2.65 -1.70
N LYS A 135 -20.70 1.51 -1.04
CA LYS A 135 -19.62 0.86 -0.29
C LYS A 135 -18.47 0.53 -1.23
N VAL A 136 -17.29 1.10 -0.96
CA VAL A 136 -16.05 0.82 -1.69
C VAL A 136 -15.09 -0.03 -0.88
N GLU A 137 -15.15 0.05 0.45
CA GLU A 137 -14.29 -0.71 1.35
C GLU A 137 -14.98 -1.00 2.69
N SER A 138 -14.68 -2.14 3.31
CA SER A 138 -15.16 -2.50 4.65
C SER A 138 -14.29 -3.59 5.26
N GLY A 139 -14.16 -3.60 6.59
CA GLY A 139 -13.37 -4.62 7.28
C GLY A 139 -13.32 -4.39 8.79
N ASN A 140 -12.28 -4.94 9.42
CA ASN A 140 -11.99 -4.76 10.83
C ASN A 140 -10.82 -3.78 11.00
N LEU A 141 -10.89 -2.94 12.01
CA LEU A 141 -9.82 -2.02 12.38
C LEU A 141 -8.51 -2.75 12.69
N GLU A 142 -8.57 -3.90 13.36
CA GLU A 142 -7.38 -4.68 13.74
C GLU A 142 -6.65 -5.32 12.54
N ASP A 143 -7.38 -5.68 11.48
CA ASP A 143 -6.82 -6.36 10.31
C ASP A 143 -6.27 -5.36 9.29
N ASP A 144 -6.93 -4.20 9.16
CA ASP A 144 -6.66 -3.24 8.09
C ASP A 144 -5.75 -2.06 8.51
N TRP A 145 -5.32 -2.05 9.78
CA TRP A 145 -4.32 -1.12 10.34
C TRP A 145 -3.36 -1.83 11.29
N ASP A 146 -2.13 -1.34 11.34
CA ASP A 146 -1.09 -1.86 12.24
C ASP A 146 -1.21 -1.28 13.67
N PHE A 147 -2.36 -1.46 14.34
CA PHE A 147 -2.57 -0.96 15.72
C PHE A 147 -1.85 -1.81 16.77
N LEU A 148 -1.90 -3.12 16.60
CA LEU A 148 -1.41 -4.11 17.55
C LEU A 148 -0.22 -4.88 16.97
N PRO A 149 0.65 -5.45 17.81
CA PRO A 149 1.66 -6.40 17.37
C PRO A 149 1.03 -7.60 16.63
N PRO A 150 1.78 -8.30 15.75
CA PRO A 150 1.25 -9.47 15.05
C PRO A 150 0.82 -10.55 16.04
N LYS A 151 -0.30 -11.23 15.76
CA LYS A 151 -0.84 -12.31 16.62
C LYS A 151 0.14 -13.46 16.80
N LYS A 152 0.92 -13.74 15.76
CA LYS A 152 1.90 -14.82 15.72
C LYS A 152 3.28 -14.30 15.34
N ILE A 153 4.31 -14.86 15.95
CA ILE A 153 5.71 -14.60 15.64
C ILE A 153 6.43 -15.92 15.37
N LYS A 154 7.51 -15.87 14.60
CA LYS A 154 8.41 -17.00 14.43
C LYS A 154 9.04 -17.35 15.78
N ASP A 155 9.02 -18.63 16.14
CA ASP A 155 9.57 -19.12 17.41
C ASP A 155 11.08 -18.84 17.54
N PRO A 156 11.51 -17.88 18.37
CA PRO A 156 12.92 -17.51 18.46
C PRO A 156 13.85 -18.66 18.88
N GLU A 157 13.31 -19.71 19.51
CA GLU A 157 14.05 -20.89 19.94
C GLU A 157 14.15 -21.96 18.84
N ALA A 158 13.27 -21.92 17.83
CA ALA A 158 13.28 -22.89 16.75
C ALA A 158 14.42 -22.61 15.76
N LYS A 159 15.22 -23.65 15.50
CA LYS A 159 16.26 -23.64 14.47
C LYS A 159 16.00 -24.77 13.49
N LYS A 160 16.36 -24.54 12.22
CA LYS A 160 16.33 -25.60 11.20
C LYS A 160 17.23 -26.74 11.70
N PRO A 161 16.73 -27.97 11.83
CA PRO A 161 17.55 -29.11 12.22
C PRO A 161 18.68 -29.34 11.21
N GLU A 162 19.88 -29.71 11.70
CA GLU A 162 21.03 -29.98 10.81
C GLU A 162 20.79 -31.17 9.88
N ASP A 163 19.92 -32.10 10.29
CA ASP A 163 19.51 -33.28 9.51
C ASP A 163 18.32 -33.02 8.57
N TRP A 164 17.91 -31.75 8.41
CA TRP A 164 16.81 -31.37 7.53
C TRP A 164 17.30 -31.00 6.14
N ASP A 165 17.21 -31.94 5.21
CA ASP A 165 17.52 -31.69 3.79
C ASP A 165 16.29 -31.14 3.05
N ASP A 166 16.38 -29.89 2.63
CA ASP A 166 15.39 -29.17 1.84
C ASP A 166 15.75 -29.15 0.34
N ARG A 167 16.81 -29.85 -0.08
CA ARG A 167 17.14 -30.02 -1.49
C ARG A 167 16.28 -31.12 -2.06
N GLU A 168 15.35 -30.76 -2.93
CA GLU A 168 14.51 -31.71 -3.66
C GLU A 168 15.35 -32.62 -4.56
N ARG A 169 16.44 -32.09 -5.13
CA ARG A 169 17.35 -32.82 -6.00
C ARG A 169 18.79 -32.67 -5.52
N ILE A 170 19.54 -33.77 -5.60
CA ILE A 170 20.97 -33.82 -5.25
C ILE A 170 21.77 -34.37 -6.44
N PRO A 171 23.05 -34.00 -6.57
CA PRO A 171 23.98 -34.68 -7.46
C PRO A 171 23.95 -36.18 -7.22
N ASP A 172 23.81 -36.94 -8.30
CA ASP A 172 23.91 -38.39 -8.29
C ASP A 172 25.31 -38.79 -7.81
N PRO A 173 25.45 -39.43 -6.64
CA PRO A 173 26.75 -39.82 -6.12
C PRO A 173 27.40 -40.94 -6.95
N ASP A 174 26.62 -41.66 -7.77
CA ASP A 174 27.09 -42.74 -8.62
C ASP A 174 27.44 -42.26 -10.05
N ASP A 175 27.04 -41.04 -10.42
CA ASP A 175 27.39 -40.45 -11.71
C ASP A 175 28.83 -39.95 -11.68
N ASN A 176 29.70 -40.63 -12.41
CA ASN A 176 31.11 -40.31 -12.49
C ASN A 176 31.42 -39.65 -13.82
N LYS A 177 32.31 -38.66 -13.79
CA LYS A 177 32.79 -37.98 -15.01
C LYS A 177 33.33 -39.00 -16.00
N PRO A 178 32.77 -39.12 -17.21
CA PRO A 178 33.31 -40.00 -18.24
C PRO A 178 34.74 -39.57 -18.60
N GLU A 179 35.65 -40.53 -18.81
CA GLU A 179 37.04 -40.25 -19.20
C GLU A 179 37.12 -39.43 -20.51
N ASP A 180 36.12 -39.56 -21.40
CA ASP A 180 36.02 -38.86 -22.69
C ASP A 180 35.37 -37.46 -22.59
N TRP A 181 35.22 -36.90 -21.38
CA TRP A 181 34.59 -35.58 -21.18
C TRP A 181 35.59 -34.43 -21.18
N ASP A 182 36.80 -34.65 -20.68
CA ASP A 182 37.87 -33.63 -20.65
C ASP A 182 38.57 -33.53 -22.01
N LYS A 183 37.87 -32.90 -22.95
CA LYS A 183 38.44 -32.53 -24.25
C LYS A 183 38.88 -31.07 -24.20
N ALA A 184 39.99 -30.77 -24.88
CA ALA A 184 40.46 -29.38 -24.99
C ALA A 184 39.40 -28.53 -25.70
N GLU A 185 39.16 -27.32 -25.21
CA GLU A 185 38.19 -26.37 -25.78
C GLU A 185 38.54 -25.99 -27.23
N ASN A 186 39.84 -25.97 -27.55
CA ASN A 186 40.33 -25.72 -28.90
C ASN A 186 41.26 -26.85 -29.35
N ILE A 187 41.08 -27.29 -30.60
CA ILE A 187 41.94 -28.27 -31.29
C ILE A 187 42.52 -27.61 -32.54
N PRO A 188 43.70 -28.03 -33.02
CA PRO A 188 44.22 -27.52 -34.28
C PRO A 188 43.30 -27.91 -35.45
N ASP A 189 43.03 -26.96 -36.34
CA ASP A 189 42.11 -27.14 -37.47
C ASP A 189 42.59 -28.27 -38.40
N PRO A 190 41.85 -29.39 -38.50
CA PRO A 190 42.24 -30.52 -39.32
C PRO A 190 42.17 -30.23 -40.83
N ASP A 191 41.42 -29.20 -41.24
CA ASP A 191 41.27 -28.80 -42.64
C ASP A 191 42.23 -27.66 -43.02
N ALA A 192 42.94 -27.07 -42.06
CA ALA A 192 43.94 -26.07 -42.33
C ALA A 192 45.12 -26.68 -43.09
N LYS A 193 45.39 -26.12 -44.27
CA LYS A 193 46.56 -26.47 -45.07
C LYS A 193 47.57 -25.34 -44.98
N LYS A 194 48.83 -25.72 -44.78
CA LYS A 194 49.96 -24.79 -44.88
C LYS A 194 49.90 -24.06 -46.22
N PRO A 195 49.92 -22.71 -46.24
CA PRO A 195 49.94 -21.95 -47.47
C PRO A 195 51.19 -22.28 -48.31
N ASP A 196 51.03 -22.32 -49.63
CA ASP A 196 52.13 -22.66 -50.56
C ASP A 196 53.28 -21.62 -50.54
N ASP A 197 53.03 -20.42 -50.01
CA ASP A 197 53.99 -19.30 -49.92
C ASP A 197 54.61 -19.15 -48.51
N TRP A 198 54.53 -20.18 -47.67
CA TRP A 198 55.09 -20.15 -46.30
C TRP A 198 56.57 -20.56 -46.26
N ASP A 199 57.43 -19.70 -45.74
CA ASP A 199 58.88 -19.91 -45.64
C ASP A 199 59.28 -20.26 -44.19
N GLU A 200 59.68 -21.52 -43.93
CA GLU A 200 60.04 -21.99 -42.58
C GLU A 200 61.32 -21.35 -42.02
N GLU A 201 62.22 -20.83 -42.88
CA GLU A 201 63.47 -20.20 -42.45
C GLU A 201 63.26 -18.75 -41.99
N MET A 202 62.24 -18.07 -42.54
CA MET A 202 61.89 -16.68 -42.22
C MET A 202 60.72 -16.56 -41.24
N ASP A 203 59.69 -17.42 -41.33
CA ASP A 203 58.44 -17.33 -40.56
C ASP A 203 58.30 -18.39 -39.44
N GLY A 204 59.19 -19.40 -39.40
CA GLY A 204 59.21 -20.47 -38.40
C GLY A 204 58.36 -21.71 -38.76
N GLU A 205 58.31 -22.69 -37.84
CA GLU A 205 57.46 -23.88 -38.00
C GLU A 205 55.98 -23.48 -38.06
N TRP A 206 55.29 -23.90 -39.10
CA TRP A 206 53.88 -23.57 -39.29
C TRP A 206 53.01 -24.35 -38.31
N GLU A 207 52.23 -23.64 -37.50
CA GLU A 207 51.22 -24.21 -36.62
C GLU A 207 49.81 -23.93 -37.17
N PRO A 208 48.94 -24.96 -37.30
CA PRO A 208 47.57 -24.76 -37.74
C PRO A 208 46.77 -23.89 -36.75
N PRO A 209 45.84 -23.05 -37.23
CA PRO A 209 44.98 -22.26 -36.36
C PRO A 209 44.15 -23.16 -35.45
N MET A 210 43.99 -22.77 -34.19
CA MET A 210 43.17 -23.48 -33.22
C MET A 210 41.69 -23.16 -33.47
N VAL A 211 40.87 -24.18 -33.67
CA VAL A 211 39.40 -24.09 -33.83
C VAL A 211 38.69 -24.69 -32.64
N ALA A 212 37.46 -24.22 -32.38
CA ALA A 212 36.63 -24.74 -31.30
C ALA A 212 36.39 -26.23 -31.51
N ASN A 213 36.72 -27.03 -30.50
CA ASN A 213 36.57 -28.48 -30.56
C ASN A 213 35.08 -28.87 -30.54
N PRO A 214 34.54 -29.49 -31.61
CA PRO A 214 33.14 -29.92 -31.65
C PRO A 214 32.78 -30.93 -30.55
N GLU A 215 33.78 -31.62 -29.99
CA GLU A 215 33.61 -32.62 -28.94
C GLU A 215 33.75 -32.04 -27.52
N TYR A 216 34.06 -30.75 -27.37
CA TYR A 216 34.10 -30.09 -26.07
C TYR A 216 32.68 -29.92 -25.51
N LYS A 217 32.40 -30.57 -24.38
CA LYS A 217 31.07 -30.60 -23.75
C LYS A 217 30.94 -29.64 -22.56
N GLY A 218 31.94 -28.79 -22.31
CA GLY A 218 31.99 -27.86 -21.18
C GLY A 218 32.31 -28.53 -19.83
N GLU A 219 32.24 -27.77 -18.75
CA GLU A 219 32.46 -28.29 -17.39
C GLU A 219 31.43 -29.37 -17.05
N TRP A 220 31.92 -30.56 -16.70
CA TRP A 220 31.05 -31.67 -16.32
C TRP A 220 30.30 -31.36 -15.02
N LYS A 221 28.99 -31.61 -15.02
CA LYS A 221 28.15 -31.61 -13.82
C LYS A 221 27.46 -32.96 -13.70
N PRO A 222 27.45 -33.60 -12.51
CA PRO A 222 26.73 -34.83 -12.27
C PRO A 222 25.24 -34.63 -12.53
N ARG A 223 24.55 -35.69 -12.95
CA ARG A 223 23.09 -35.73 -13.07
C ARG A 223 22.44 -35.45 -11.72
N GLU A 224 21.28 -34.82 -11.73
CA GLU A 224 20.50 -34.58 -10.52
C GLU A 224 19.47 -35.70 -10.33
N ILE A 225 19.53 -36.38 -9.19
CA ILE A 225 18.54 -37.38 -8.76
C ILE A 225 17.66 -36.80 -7.65
N ASP A 226 16.46 -37.34 -7.52
CA ASP A 226 15.56 -36.98 -6.43
C ASP A 226 16.17 -37.38 -5.10
N ASN A 227 16.20 -36.46 -4.15
CA ASN A 227 16.85 -36.67 -2.87
C ASN A 227 15.97 -37.56 -1.97
N PRO A 228 16.39 -38.80 -1.65
CA PRO A 228 15.62 -39.68 -0.77
C PRO A 228 15.51 -39.15 0.67
N ALA A 229 16.38 -38.21 1.07
CA ALA A 229 16.37 -37.57 2.38
C ALA A 229 15.58 -36.25 2.40
N TYR A 230 14.92 -35.86 1.30
CA TYR A 230 14.14 -34.63 1.23
C TYR A 230 12.96 -34.68 2.21
N LYS A 231 12.98 -33.78 3.21
CA LYS A 231 11.92 -33.66 4.22
C LYS A 231 10.92 -32.55 3.91
N GLY A 232 11.07 -31.87 2.76
CA GLY A 232 10.30 -30.67 2.41
C GLY A 232 11.05 -29.39 2.76
N ILE A 233 10.55 -28.24 2.28
CA ILE A 233 11.07 -26.93 2.70
C ILE A 233 10.78 -26.75 4.19
N TRP A 234 11.82 -26.49 4.99
CA TRP A 234 11.64 -26.22 6.42
C TRP A 234 10.83 -24.93 6.61
N ILE A 235 9.63 -25.07 7.19
CA ILE A 235 8.80 -23.94 7.58
C ILE A 235 9.07 -23.66 9.05
N HIS A 236 9.55 -22.45 9.33
CA HIS A 236 9.83 -22.02 10.68
C HIS A 236 8.53 -21.98 11.50
N PRO A 237 8.45 -22.65 12.67
CA PRO A 237 7.22 -22.68 13.45
C PRO A 237 6.84 -21.27 13.93
N GLU A 238 5.53 -21.03 13.99
CA GLU A 238 4.93 -19.80 14.49
C GLU A 238 4.30 -20.07 15.87
N ILE A 239 4.57 -19.20 16.83
CA ILE A 239 4.01 -19.22 18.19
C ILE A 239 3.17 -17.97 18.42
N ASP A 240 2.26 -18.05 19.40
CA ASP A 240 1.48 -16.89 19.82
C ASP A 240 2.41 -15.80 20.37
N ASN A 241 2.19 -14.56 19.93
CA ASN A 241 3.03 -13.44 20.34
C ASN A 241 2.70 -13.01 21.78
N PRO A 242 3.65 -13.09 22.73
CA PRO A 242 3.40 -12.67 24.11
C PRO A 242 3.10 -11.17 24.25
N GLU A 243 3.52 -10.35 23.28
CA GLU A 243 3.25 -8.90 23.25
C GLU A 243 1.86 -8.56 22.67
N TYR A 244 1.17 -9.52 22.05
CA TYR A 244 -0.16 -9.30 21.51
C TYR A 244 -1.20 -9.30 22.64
N THR A 245 -1.99 -8.23 22.72
CA THR A 245 -3.17 -8.14 23.58
C THR A 245 -4.32 -7.58 22.76
N ALA A 246 -5.42 -8.33 22.66
CA ALA A 246 -6.60 -7.90 21.94
C ALA A 246 -7.21 -6.65 22.60
N ASP A 247 -7.62 -5.69 21.78
CA ASP A 247 -8.24 -4.45 22.23
C ASP A 247 -9.60 -4.28 21.54
N SER A 248 -10.68 -4.41 22.32
CA SER A 248 -12.05 -4.24 21.83
C SER A 248 -12.50 -2.78 21.74
N GLU A 249 -11.67 -1.84 22.17
CA GLU A 249 -11.99 -0.41 22.23
C GLU A 249 -11.15 0.44 21.25
N ILE A 250 -10.52 -0.16 20.23
CA ILE A 250 -9.73 0.57 19.22
C ILE A 250 -10.59 1.66 18.54
N TYR A 251 -11.86 1.37 18.25
CA TYR A 251 -12.78 2.33 17.63
C TYR A 251 -13.09 3.56 18.49
N LYS A 252 -12.92 3.46 19.82
CA LYS A 252 -13.47 4.40 20.80
C LYS A 252 -12.54 5.58 20.99
N TYR A 253 -13.13 6.77 21.02
CA TYR A 253 -12.46 8.01 21.39
C TYR A 253 -13.17 8.66 22.57
N ASP A 254 -12.38 9.24 23.48
CA ASP A 254 -12.90 9.88 24.70
C ASP A 254 -13.74 11.12 24.39
N SER A 255 -13.35 11.89 23.37
CA SER A 255 -14.09 13.08 22.96
C SER A 255 -13.80 13.46 21.51
N PHE A 256 -14.82 13.96 20.82
CA PHE A 256 -14.74 14.74 19.60
C PHE A 256 -15.43 16.08 19.87
N GLY A 257 -14.83 17.18 19.41
CA GLY A 257 -15.44 18.50 19.59
C GLY A 257 -15.17 19.48 18.45
N VAL A 258 -14.24 19.17 17.55
CA VAL A 258 -13.87 20.06 16.45
C VAL A 258 -13.68 19.26 15.17
N ILE A 259 -14.25 19.75 14.07
CA ILE A 259 -13.93 19.32 12.70
C ILE A 259 -13.04 20.40 12.09
N GLY A 260 -11.95 19.99 11.45
CA GLY A 260 -11.05 20.90 10.77
C GLY A 260 -10.68 20.44 9.37
N LEU A 261 -10.47 21.41 8.51
CA LEU A 261 -9.86 21.33 7.21
C LEU A 261 -8.46 21.92 7.36
N ASP A 262 -7.47 21.04 7.47
CA ASP A 262 -6.05 21.41 7.50
C ASP A 262 -5.35 20.70 6.34
N LEU A 263 -5.14 21.43 5.24
CA LEU A 263 -4.77 20.85 3.95
C LEU A 263 -3.89 21.78 3.12
N TRP A 264 -2.99 21.16 2.36
CA TRP A 264 -2.18 21.80 1.33
C TRP A 264 -2.85 21.62 -0.02
N GLN A 265 -2.94 22.68 -0.83
CA GLN A 265 -3.32 22.58 -2.24
C GLN A 265 -2.39 23.41 -3.12
N VAL A 266 -1.89 22.79 -4.19
CA VAL A 266 -1.12 23.48 -5.24
C VAL A 266 -2.05 24.33 -6.09
N LYS A 267 -3.12 23.72 -6.61
CA LYS A 267 -4.17 24.41 -7.37
C LYS A 267 -5.44 24.53 -6.55
N SER A 268 -5.85 25.76 -6.24
CA SER A 268 -7.07 26.05 -5.48
C SER A 268 -8.33 25.96 -6.35
N GLY A 269 -9.48 25.90 -5.70
CA GLY A 269 -10.79 25.78 -6.33
C GLY A 269 -11.62 24.61 -5.81
N THR A 270 -11.07 23.79 -4.90
CA THR A 270 -11.82 22.71 -4.27
C THR A 270 -12.89 23.28 -3.36
N ILE A 271 -14.10 22.77 -3.52
CA ILE A 271 -15.28 23.13 -2.73
C ILE A 271 -15.60 21.98 -1.79
N PHE A 272 -15.79 22.28 -0.52
CA PHE A 272 -16.32 21.36 0.47
C PHE A 272 -17.71 21.79 0.92
N ASP A 273 -18.61 20.82 1.07
CA ASP A 273 -19.97 21.08 1.55
C ASP A 273 -20.59 19.84 2.23
N ASN A 274 -21.83 19.97 2.70
CA ASN A 274 -22.70 18.90 3.21
C ASN A 274 -22.06 18.07 4.32
N PHE A 275 -21.29 18.71 5.20
CA PHE A 275 -20.70 18.09 6.38
C PHE A 275 -21.79 17.54 7.31
N LEU A 276 -21.66 16.28 7.67
CA LEU A 276 -22.53 15.57 8.59
C LEU A 276 -21.69 14.66 9.49
N ILE A 277 -21.87 14.81 10.79
CA ILE A 277 -21.37 13.88 11.81
C ILE A 277 -22.57 13.35 12.57
N THR A 278 -22.75 12.03 12.58
CA THR A 278 -23.90 11.38 13.22
C THR A 278 -23.55 9.98 13.73
N ASN A 279 -24.44 9.35 14.47
CA ASN A 279 -24.32 7.96 14.91
C ASN A 279 -25.25 7.00 14.14
N ASN A 280 -26.00 7.51 13.15
CA ASN A 280 -26.97 6.74 12.40
C ASN A 280 -26.56 6.63 10.91
N PRO A 281 -26.07 5.46 10.47
CA PRO A 281 -25.70 5.21 9.08
C PRO A 281 -26.85 5.42 8.08
N ASN A 282 -28.09 5.10 8.47
CA ASN A 282 -29.25 5.27 7.59
C ASN A 282 -29.56 6.75 7.35
N LEU A 283 -29.48 7.57 8.41
CA LEU A 283 -29.63 9.01 8.30
C LEU A 283 -28.57 9.61 7.37
N ALA A 284 -27.31 9.15 7.50
CA ALA A 284 -26.24 9.62 6.63
C ALA A 284 -26.50 9.28 5.16
N GLU A 285 -26.96 8.07 4.87
CA GLU A 285 -27.32 7.66 3.51
C GLU A 285 -28.49 8.48 2.94
N GLU A 286 -29.54 8.71 3.73
CA GLU A 286 -30.68 9.58 3.37
C GLU A 286 -30.20 11.01 3.06
N VAL A 287 -29.43 11.63 3.96
CA VAL A 287 -28.88 12.99 3.76
C VAL A 287 -27.97 13.04 2.54
N GLY A 288 -27.17 12.01 2.29
CA GLY A 288 -26.30 11.92 1.11
C GLY A 288 -27.10 11.88 -0.20
N ASN A 289 -28.21 11.15 -0.20
CA ASN A 289 -29.13 11.10 -1.36
C ASN A 289 -29.88 12.43 -1.54
N ASP A 290 -30.25 13.08 -0.44
CA ASP A 290 -31.02 14.34 -0.44
C ASP A 290 -30.19 15.59 -0.75
N THR A 291 -28.87 15.51 -0.58
CA THR A 291 -27.90 16.57 -0.90
C THR A 291 -27.19 16.23 -2.22
N TRP A 292 -26.02 15.62 -2.19
CA TRP A 292 -25.21 15.23 -3.35
C TRP A 292 -26.02 14.48 -4.41
N GLY A 293 -26.88 13.53 -3.98
CA GLY A 293 -27.69 12.73 -4.90
C GLY A 293 -28.62 13.55 -5.79
N LYS A 294 -29.01 14.77 -5.38
CA LYS A 294 -29.86 15.68 -6.16
C LYS A 294 -29.07 16.60 -7.09
N THR A 295 -27.77 16.80 -6.87
CA THR A 295 -26.96 17.78 -7.62
C THR A 295 -25.89 17.13 -8.50
N LYS A 296 -25.60 15.84 -8.32
CA LYS A 296 -24.57 15.09 -9.08
C LYS A 296 -24.79 15.02 -10.61
N ASP A 297 -26.05 15.08 -11.08
CA ASP A 297 -26.42 14.86 -12.49
C ASP A 297 -26.70 16.18 -13.24
N ALA A 298 -26.50 17.33 -12.59
CA ALA A 298 -26.90 18.65 -13.07
C ALA A 298 -25.71 19.54 -13.48
#